data_AF-A0A8H2XQ74-F1
#
_entry.id   AF-A0A8H2XQ74-F1
#
_cell.length_a   1.000
_cell.length_b   1.000
_cell.length_c   1.000
_cell.angle_alpha   90.00
_cell.angle_beta   90.00
_cell.angle_gamma   90.00
#
_symmetry.space_group_name_H-M   'P 1'
#
loop_
_entity.id
_entity.type
_entity.pdbx_description
1 polymer ?
#
loop_
_entity_poly.entity_id
_entity_poly.type
_entity_poly.pdbx_seq_one_letter_code
_entity_poly.pdbx_strand_id
1 'polypeptide(L)'
;MTTYTLSRNSPRNAVLTDPDGNIAYKISTPFALKNFTTTITRANESDVIALLHWSVLDSDEITINGVTQKINDAFPKPDSVGRTRVYTTAEGEQFKWVYSLKLYCVSEPSGLNIATYYKTLFAGLRGKKSTLDIAPSALHLSDLLVALPLDEEGWKAALDSLPSASENNGKIPAFFFAHGSPNLLRDTTGDPIFSNMRSQDINGTLPRFLRMFGPALLAKYNPRGIVVFSAHWEEDEEVLVSDYDENPLLMDYYGFESWMYRVKFQSRGDPELSARIVEALKAGGFKSRTLGKMEWRGHDGRRGASGTGFDHGVFVPFKFMFGDEFTSIPIVEVSQDGDLSPERNWEIGKAVDCLRSEGYLILSGGLTIHTFQDWSAWHEDSAAPPYLAFHKALMRALAVQDPIERKRTLLSLTSHPAFRISHPREDHFTPLYVAAGAGDIGGSRVLDANYGLASVAFGIEN
;
A
#
# COMPACT_ATOMS: atom_id res chain seq x y z
N MET A 1 -25.87 -12.91 -8.12
CA MET A 1 -25.00 -13.51 -9.16
C MET A 1 -25.21 -12.64 -10.38
N THR A 2 -24.15 -12.04 -10.90
CA THR A 2 -24.27 -11.04 -11.98
C THR A 2 -23.86 -11.69 -13.27
N THR A 3 -24.81 -11.75 -14.21
CA THR A 3 -24.64 -12.38 -15.52
C THR A 3 -24.35 -11.32 -16.55
N TYR A 4 -23.13 -11.28 -17.07
CA TYR A 4 -22.78 -10.50 -18.24
C TYR A 4 -23.10 -11.29 -19.50
N THR A 5 -23.83 -10.69 -20.43
CA THR A 5 -24.14 -11.28 -21.73
C THR A 5 -23.17 -10.78 -22.79
N LEU A 6 -22.52 -11.69 -23.53
CA LEU A 6 -21.58 -11.32 -24.58
C LEU A 6 -22.30 -11.13 -25.92
N SER A 7 -21.91 -10.10 -26.67
CA SER A 7 -22.39 -9.88 -28.04
C SER A 7 -21.90 -10.92 -29.06
N ARG A 8 -20.88 -11.73 -28.71
CA ARG A 8 -20.28 -12.79 -29.53
C ARG A 8 -19.92 -14.00 -28.67
N ASN A 9 -19.82 -15.18 -29.29
CA ASN A 9 -19.36 -16.42 -28.62
C ASN A 9 -17.83 -16.48 -28.38
N SER A 10 -17.10 -15.50 -28.88
CA SER A 10 -15.68 -15.26 -28.63
C SER A 10 -15.55 -13.95 -27.84
N PRO A 11 -14.68 -13.86 -26.82
CA PRO A 11 -14.42 -12.60 -26.11
C PRO A 11 -13.70 -11.56 -26.98
N ARG A 12 -13.03 -11.98 -28.07
CA ARG A 12 -12.39 -11.04 -29.01
C ARG A 12 -13.44 -10.20 -29.74
N ASN A 13 -13.31 -8.87 -29.70
CA ASN A 13 -14.27 -7.93 -30.27
C ASN A 13 -15.71 -8.11 -29.73
N ALA A 14 -15.82 -8.46 -28.44
CA ALA A 14 -17.08 -8.61 -27.73
C ALA A 14 -17.43 -7.36 -26.92
N VAL A 15 -18.74 -7.17 -26.74
CA VAL A 15 -19.32 -6.25 -25.76
C VAL A 15 -19.99 -7.10 -24.70
N LEU A 16 -19.70 -6.81 -23.44
CA LEU A 16 -20.34 -7.44 -22.28
C LEU A 16 -21.43 -6.49 -21.79
N THR A 17 -22.68 -6.92 -21.86
CA THR A 17 -23.79 -6.18 -21.25
C THR A 17 -24.15 -6.76 -19.88
N ASP A 18 -24.46 -5.90 -18.92
CA ASP A 18 -24.95 -6.29 -17.60
C ASP A 18 -26.37 -6.92 -17.66
N PRO A 19 -26.94 -7.39 -16.53
CA PRO A 19 -28.30 -7.95 -16.50
C PRO A 19 -29.40 -6.95 -16.90
N ASP A 20 -29.16 -5.65 -16.74
CA ASP A 20 -30.10 -4.57 -17.07
C ASP A 20 -30.01 -4.18 -18.56
N GLY A 21 -29.03 -4.72 -19.30
CA GLY A 21 -28.83 -4.54 -20.73
C GLY A 21 -27.87 -3.41 -21.09
N ASN A 22 -27.27 -2.72 -20.12
CA ASN A 22 -26.29 -1.67 -20.36
C ASN A 22 -24.94 -2.28 -20.74
N ILE A 23 -24.12 -1.52 -21.48
CA ILE A 23 -22.74 -1.92 -21.76
C ILE A 23 -21.91 -1.76 -20.49
N ALA A 24 -21.43 -2.87 -19.93
CA ALA A 24 -20.50 -2.86 -18.80
C ALA A 24 -19.05 -2.74 -19.26
N TYR A 25 -18.67 -3.52 -20.29
CA TYR A 25 -17.32 -3.53 -20.85
C TYR A 25 -17.33 -3.67 -22.38
N LYS A 26 -16.35 -3.06 -23.04
CA LYS A 26 -16.03 -3.27 -24.46
C LYS A 26 -14.61 -3.81 -24.61
N ILE A 27 -14.47 -4.90 -25.38
CA ILE A 27 -13.18 -5.47 -25.77
C ILE A 27 -12.96 -5.11 -27.24
N SER A 28 -11.90 -4.36 -27.53
CA SER A 28 -11.52 -3.96 -28.88
C SER A 28 -10.18 -4.56 -29.26
N THR A 29 -10.10 -5.22 -30.41
CA THR A 29 -8.89 -5.83 -30.97
C THR A 29 -8.83 -5.49 -32.46
N PRO A 30 -7.94 -4.58 -32.89
CA PRO A 30 -7.86 -4.17 -34.29
C PRO A 30 -7.45 -5.33 -35.20
N PHE A 31 -7.78 -5.21 -36.49
CA PHE A 31 -7.37 -6.17 -37.50
C PHE A 31 -6.02 -5.74 -38.09
N ALA A 32 -4.95 -6.42 -37.68
CA ALA A 32 -3.59 -6.14 -38.13
C ALA A 32 -2.84 -7.46 -38.38
N LEU A 33 -1.90 -7.43 -39.33
CA LEU A 33 -1.10 -8.60 -39.73
C LEU A 33 0.16 -8.81 -38.87
N LYS A 34 0.60 -7.77 -38.15
CA LYS A 34 1.70 -7.78 -37.16
C LYS A 34 1.39 -6.77 -36.05
N ASN A 35 1.94 -7.03 -34.85
CA ASN A 35 1.91 -6.24 -33.61
C ASN A 35 0.64 -5.39 -33.37
N PHE A 36 -0.23 -5.82 -32.46
CA PHE A 36 -1.49 -5.14 -32.18
C PHE A 36 -1.87 -5.16 -30.71
N THR A 37 -2.61 -4.16 -30.24
CA THR A 37 -3.07 -4.07 -28.85
C THR A 37 -4.57 -4.35 -28.76
N THR A 38 -4.98 -5.28 -27.90
CA THR A 38 -6.38 -5.40 -27.46
C THR A 38 -6.61 -4.47 -26.28
N THR A 39 -7.65 -3.64 -26.34
CA THR A 39 -8.04 -2.74 -25.26
C THR A 39 -9.31 -3.25 -24.59
N ILE A 40 -9.37 -3.21 -23.27
CA ILE A 40 -10.58 -3.41 -22.48
C ILE A 40 -10.97 -2.08 -21.83
N THR A 41 -12.18 -1.62 -22.09
CA THR A 41 -12.75 -0.38 -21.53
C THR A 41 -14.01 -0.67 -20.74
N ARG A 42 -14.26 0.13 -19.70
CA ARG A 42 -15.56 0.18 -19.02
C ARG A 42 -16.58 0.92 -19.90
N ALA A 43 -17.86 0.88 -19.51
CA ALA A 43 -19.03 1.45 -20.19
C ALA A 43 -18.80 2.72 -21.06
N ASN A 44 -18.08 3.72 -20.52
CA ASN A 44 -17.70 4.94 -21.21
C ASN A 44 -16.33 4.78 -21.87
N GLU A 45 -16.23 5.06 -23.17
CA GLU A 45 -15.10 4.67 -24.04
C GLU A 45 -13.73 5.29 -23.68
N SER A 46 -13.67 6.19 -22.70
CA SER A 46 -12.47 6.83 -22.17
C SER A 46 -11.85 6.12 -20.94
N ASP A 47 -12.53 5.14 -20.33
CA ASP A 47 -12.06 4.42 -19.14
C ASP A 47 -11.38 3.09 -19.51
N VAL A 48 -10.07 3.14 -19.80
CA VAL A 48 -9.24 1.98 -20.18
C VAL A 48 -8.72 1.28 -18.93
N ILE A 49 -9.23 0.08 -18.67
CA ILE A 49 -8.86 -0.73 -17.50
C ILE A 49 -7.74 -1.74 -17.81
N ALA A 50 -7.61 -2.19 -19.07
CA ALA A 50 -6.53 -3.09 -19.49
C ALA A 50 -6.14 -2.92 -20.97
N LEU A 51 -4.86 -3.18 -21.25
CA LEU A 51 -4.25 -3.25 -22.58
C LEU A 51 -3.49 -4.58 -22.71
N LEU A 52 -3.71 -5.34 -23.78
CA LEU A 52 -2.95 -6.56 -24.07
C LEU A 52 -2.19 -6.33 -25.37
N HIS A 53 -0.87 -6.19 -25.31
CA HIS A 53 -0.01 -6.03 -26.46
C HIS A 53 0.42 -7.40 -27.02
N TRP A 54 0.03 -7.69 -28.25
CA TRP A 54 0.34 -8.94 -28.94
C TRP A 54 1.52 -8.70 -29.90
N SER A 55 2.65 -9.36 -29.70
CA SER A 55 3.87 -9.21 -30.53
C SER A 55 4.09 -10.43 -31.43
N VAL A 56 4.75 -10.23 -32.57
CA VAL A 56 5.11 -11.31 -33.52
C VAL A 56 6.54 -11.82 -33.29
N LEU A 57 7.39 -11.04 -32.63
CA LEU A 57 8.81 -11.36 -32.41
C LEU A 57 9.20 -11.41 -30.93
N ASP A 58 8.45 -10.72 -30.08
CA ASP A 58 8.69 -10.62 -28.63
C ASP A 58 7.61 -11.39 -27.85
N SER A 59 7.71 -11.43 -26.52
CA SER A 59 6.63 -11.94 -25.67
C SER A 59 5.43 -11.00 -25.70
N ASP A 60 4.22 -11.57 -25.82
CA ASP A 60 2.98 -10.81 -25.59
C ASP A 60 2.93 -10.27 -24.15
N GLU A 61 2.37 -9.07 -23.96
CA GLU A 61 2.31 -8.33 -22.69
C GLU A 61 0.89 -7.90 -22.34
N ILE A 62 0.63 -7.70 -21.05
CA ILE A 62 -0.64 -7.20 -20.53
C ILE A 62 -0.37 -6.10 -19.49
N THR A 63 -0.97 -4.94 -19.70
CA THR A 63 -0.96 -3.78 -18.81
C THR A 63 -2.33 -3.59 -18.19
N ILE A 64 -2.40 -3.50 -16.86
CA ILE A 64 -3.65 -3.31 -16.13
C ILE A 64 -3.42 -2.31 -14.99
N ASN A 65 -4.29 -1.30 -14.86
CA ASN A 65 -4.16 -0.18 -13.89
C ASN A 65 -2.76 0.47 -13.84
N GLY A 66 -1.98 0.36 -14.93
CA GLY A 66 -0.62 0.89 -15.08
C GLY A 66 0.52 -0.11 -14.86
N VAL A 67 0.26 -1.35 -14.42
CA VAL A 67 1.27 -2.41 -14.23
C VAL A 67 1.34 -3.30 -15.47
N THR A 68 2.53 -3.48 -16.06
CA THR A 68 2.75 -4.33 -17.26
C THR A 68 3.53 -5.59 -16.94
N GLN A 69 3.02 -6.75 -17.37
CA GLN A 69 3.69 -8.05 -17.25
C GLN A 69 3.51 -8.89 -18.54
N LYS A 70 4.29 -9.96 -18.73
CA LYS A 70 4.12 -10.84 -19.90
C LYS A 70 2.88 -11.72 -19.76
N ILE A 71 2.17 -11.94 -20.87
CA ILE A 71 0.96 -12.77 -20.90
C ILE A 71 1.23 -14.23 -20.53
N ASN A 72 2.41 -14.79 -20.82
CA ASN A 72 2.73 -16.17 -20.42
C ASN A 72 3.00 -16.30 -18.91
N ASP A 73 3.33 -15.20 -18.22
CA ASP A 73 3.61 -15.21 -16.79
C ASP A 73 2.32 -14.91 -16.02
N ALA A 74 1.47 -14.02 -16.54
CA ALA A 74 0.08 -13.84 -16.08
C ALA A 74 -0.79 -15.09 -16.34
N PHE A 75 -0.70 -15.68 -17.54
CA PHE A 75 -1.55 -16.79 -18.00
C PHE A 75 -0.68 -17.96 -18.52
N PRO A 76 -0.04 -18.73 -17.62
CA PRO A 76 0.84 -19.82 -18.01
C PRO A 76 0.15 -20.88 -18.89
N LYS A 77 0.94 -21.44 -19.80
CA LYS A 77 0.49 -22.53 -20.67
C LYS A 77 0.14 -23.76 -19.82
N PRO A 78 -0.93 -24.50 -20.18
CA PRO A 78 -1.31 -25.68 -19.43
C PRO A 78 -0.20 -26.73 -19.43
N ASP A 79 -0.13 -27.46 -18.33
CA ASP A 79 0.71 -28.63 -18.13
C ASP A 79 0.37 -29.76 -19.12
N SER A 80 1.22 -30.80 -19.18
CA SER A 80 1.21 -31.82 -20.25
C SER A 80 -0.06 -32.66 -20.37
N VAL A 81 -1.03 -32.51 -19.46
CA VAL A 81 -2.35 -33.17 -19.48
C VAL A 81 -3.51 -32.19 -19.78
N GLY A 82 -3.23 -30.88 -19.97
CA GLY A 82 -4.00 -29.98 -20.84
C GLY A 82 -5.38 -29.51 -20.38
N ARG A 83 -5.74 -29.64 -19.09
CA ARG A 83 -7.13 -29.40 -18.61
C ARG A 83 -7.32 -28.26 -17.60
N THR A 84 -6.24 -27.67 -17.13
CA THR A 84 -6.25 -26.61 -16.11
C THR A 84 -5.39 -25.43 -16.57
N ARG A 85 -5.83 -24.21 -16.29
CA ARG A 85 -4.95 -23.04 -16.21
C ARG A 85 -5.10 -22.44 -14.83
N VAL A 86 -4.01 -22.28 -14.09
CA VAL A 86 -4.00 -21.49 -12.86
C VAL A 86 -3.55 -20.08 -13.25
N TYR A 87 -4.42 -19.12 -13.00
CA TYR A 87 -4.11 -17.70 -12.98
C TYR A 87 -3.72 -17.35 -11.55
N THR A 88 -2.74 -16.48 -11.37
CA THR A 88 -2.44 -15.87 -10.07
C THR A 88 -2.61 -14.38 -10.27
N THR A 89 -3.40 -13.71 -9.42
CA THR A 89 -3.41 -12.23 -9.47
C THR A 89 -2.03 -11.70 -9.09
N ALA A 90 -1.77 -10.43 -9.38
CA ALA A 90 -0.66 -9.70 -8.75
C ALA A 90 -0.78 -9.68 -7.21
N GLU A 91 -1.96 -10.05 -6.67
CA GLU A 91 -2.22 -10.23 -5.23
C GLU A 91 -1.96 -11.64 -4.69
N GLY A 92 -1.43 -12.57 -5.50
CA GLY A 92 -1.14 -13.94 -5.05
C GLY A 92 -2.37 -14.85 -4.92
N GLU A 93 -3.58 -14.33 -5.09
CA GLU A 93 -4.80 -15.14 -5.13
C GLU A 93 -4.75 -16.07 -6.36
N GLN A 94 -4.68 -17.38 -6.10
CA GLN A 94 -4.70 -18.37 -7.17
C GLN A 94 -6.14 -18.69 -7.59
N PHE A 95 -6.36 -18.63 -8.91
CA PHE A 95 -7.63 -18.86 -9.56
C PHE A 95 -7.51 -19.89 -10.67
N LYS A 96 -8.19 -21.01 -10.50
CA LYS A 96 -8.15 -22.14 -11.41
C LYS A 96 -9.25 -22.03 -12.46
N TRP A 97 -8.87 -21.75 -13.70
CA TRP A 97 -9.74 -21.90 -14.87
C TRP A 97 -9.80 -23.38 -15.30
N VAL A 98 -10.89 -24.04 -14.94
CA VAL A 98 -11.15 -25.46 -15.25
C VAL A 98 -11.90 -25.60 -16.57
N TYR A 99 -11.33 -26.34 -17.52
CA TYR A 99 -11.93 -26.53 -18.84
C TYR A 99 -12.79 -27.81 -18.92
N SER A 100 -14.06 -27.65 -19.30
CA SER A 100 -15.02 -28.73 -19.55
C SER A 100 -16.01 -28.28 -20.65
N LEU A 101 -17.26 -28.75 -20.64
CA LEU A 101 -18.35 -28.20 -21.47
C LEU A 101 -18.68 -26.72 -21.13
N LYS A 102 -18.18 -26.22 -20.01
CA LYS A 102 -18.14 -24.82 -19.58
C LYS A 102 -16.73 -24.48 -19.09
N LEU A 103 -16.45 -23.20 -18.91
CA LEU A 103 -15.19 -22.70 -18.37
C LEU A 103 -15.45 -22.08 -17.00
N TYR A 104 -14.90 -22.65 -15.92
CA TYR A 104 -15.14 -22.22 -14.53
C TYR A 104 -13.91 -21.53 -13.96
N CYS A 105 -14.06 -20.40 -13.28
CA CYS A 105 -13.04 -19.79 -12.44
C CYS A 105 -13.29 -20.19 -10.98
N VAL A 106 -12.33 -20.86 -10.38
CA VAL A 106 -12.43 -21.41 -9.02
C VAL A 106 -11.31 -20.80 -8.18
N SER A 107 -11.64 -20.23 -7.02
CA SER A 107 -10.62 -19.84 -6.02
C SER A 107 -9.89 -21.11 -5.58
N GLU A 108 -8.58 -21.17 -5.79
CA GLU A 108 -7.75 -22.34 -5.53
C GLU A 108 -7.65 -22.63 -4.01
N PRO A 109 -7.45 -21.64 -3.12
CA PRO A 109 -7.43 -21.86 -1.67
C PRO A 109 -8.77 -22.36 -1.08
N SER A 110 -9.91 -21.97 -1.67
CA SER A 110 -11.24 -22.24 -1.09
C SER A 110 -12.07 -23.28 -1.87
N GLY A 111 -11.66 -23.66 -3.08
CA GLY A 111 -12.44 -24.49 -4.00
C GLY A 111 -13.74 -23.85 -4.51
N LEU A 112 -14.01 -22.58 -4.18
CA LEU A 112 -15.28 -21.91 -4.51
C LEU A 112 -15.32 -21.49 -5.99
N ASN A 113 -16.40 -21.84 -6.71
CA ASN A 113 -16.67 -21.32 -8.04
C ASN A 113 -17.05 -19.83 -7.95
N ILE A 114 -16.13 -18.95 -8.37
CA ILE A 114 -16.29 -17.48 -8.29
C ILE A 114 -16.80 -16.86 -9.60
N ALA A 115 -16.55 -17.49 -10.74
CA ALA A 115 -17.13 -17.07 -12.02
C ALA A 115 -17.29 -18.25 -12.99
N THR A 116 -18.26 -18.21 -13.90
CA THR A 116 -18.46 -19.26 -14.90
C THR A 116 -18.80 -18.67 -16.27
N TYR A 117 -17.99 -19.01 -17.28
CA TYR A 117 -18.24 -18.66 -18.67
C TYR A 117 -18.95 -19.80 -19.42
N TYR A 118 -20.12 -19.47 -19.96
CA TYR A 118 -21.00 -20.35 -20.71
C TYR A 118 -20.84 -20.07 -22.19
N LYS A 119 -20.09 -20.93 -22.89
CA LYS A 119 -19.92 -20.84 -24.34
C LYS A 119 -21.04 -21.62 -25.05
N THR A 120 -21.80 -20.95 -25.91
CA THR A 120 -22.77 -21.64 -26.77
C THR A 120 -22.05 -22.42 -27.88
N LEU A 121 -22.11 -23.75 -27.81
CA LEU A 121 -21.71 -24.65 -28.90
C LEU A 121 -22.91 -24.87 -29.85
N PHE A 122 -22.65 -24.94 -31.16
CA PHE A 122 -23.63 -25.00 -32.25
C PHE A 122 -24.50 -23.74 -32.41
N ALA A 123 -23.97 -22.74 -33.13
CA ALA A 123 -24.66 -21.49 -33.47
C ALA A 123 -25.93 -21.64 -34.35
N GLY A 124 -26.26 -22.85 -34.81
CA GLY A 124 -27.40 -23.12 -35.69
C GLY A 124 -28.73 -23.43 -34.99
N LEU A 125 -28.76 -23.70 -33.68
CA LEU A 125 -29.97 -24.15 -32.98
C LEU A 125 -30.25 -23.33 -31.70
N ARG A 126 -31.13 -22.33 -31.87
CA ARG A 126 -31.65 -21.36 -30.87
C ARG A 126 -30.64 -20.32 -30.39
N GLY A 127 -31.04 -19.04 -30.45
CA GLY A 127 -30.20 -17.86 -30.21
C GLY A 127 -29.79 -17.59 -28.76
N LYS A 128 -29.21 -18.58 -28.06
CA LYS A 128 -28.54 -18.39 -26.77
C LYS A 128 -27.19 -17.70 -26.97
N LYS A 129 -27.05 -16.47 -26.48
CA LYS A 129 -25.75 -15.78 -26.38
C LYS A 129 -24.87 -16.47 -25.33
N SER A 130 -23.56 -16.30 -25.45
CA SER A 130 -22.62 -16.74 -24.41
C SER A 130 -22.67 -15.77 -23.21
N THR A 131 -22.48 -16.27 -21.99
CA THR A 131 -22.54 -15.45 -20.76
C THR A 131 -21.33 -15.66 -19.85
N LEU A 132 -21.00 -14.66 -19.04
CA LEU A 132 -20.07 -14.74 -17.93
C LEU A 132 -20.84 -14.42 -16.64
N ASP A 133 -21.02 -15.42 -15.79
CA ASP A 133 -21.70 -15.25 -14.51
C ASP A 133 -20.66 -15.07 -13.40
N ILE A 134 -20.77 -14.02 -12.58
CA ILE A 134 -19.90 -13.77 -11.41
C ILE A 134 -20.70 -14.01 -10.11
N ALA A 135 -20.10 -14.73 -9.17
CA ALA A 135 -20.68 -15.02 -7.86
C ALA A 135 -20.81 -13.72 -7.01
N PRO A 136 -21.84 -13.59 -6.15
CA PRO A 136 -21.99 -12.40 -5.28
C PRO A 136 -20.76 -12.12 -4.42
N SER A 137 -20.08 -13.17 -3.95
CA SER A 137 -18.85 -13.08 -3.17
C SER A 137 -17.70 -12.43 -3.94
N ALA A 138 -17.63 -12.60 -5.27
CA ALA A 138 -16.55 -12.12 -6.13
C ALA A 138 -16.88 -10.82 -6.89
N LEU A 139 -18.07 -10.22 -6.68
CA LEU A 139 -18.51 -8.99 -7.35
C LEU A 139 -17.64 -7.76 -7.11
N HIS A 140 -16.71 -7.85 -6.15
CA HIS A 140 -15.82 -6.77 -5.77
C HIS A 140 -14.41 -6.90 -6.36
N LEU A 141 -14.11 -8.04 -7.00
CA LEU A 141 -12.83 -8.32 -7.64
C LEU A 141 -12.91 -8.08 -9.16
N SER A 142 -14.01 -7.53 -9.69
CA SER A 142 -14.19 -7.31 -11.13
C SER A 142 -13.12 -6.41 -11.75
N ASP A 143 -12.57 -5.47 -10.97
CA ASP A 143 -11.44 -4.62 -11.36
C ASP A 143 -10.12 -5.04 -10.68
N LEU A 144 -10.16 -6.02 -9.77
CA LEU A 144 -9.03 -6.45 -8.94
C LEU A 144 -8.39 -7.79 -9.35
N LEU A 145 -9.13 -8.71 -10.01
CA LEU A 145 -8.66 -9.94 -10.70
C LEU A 145 -7.64 -9.69 -11.83
N VAL A 146 -6.73 -8.74 -11.60
CA VAL A 146 -6.17 -7.89 -12.61
C VAL A 146 -4.93 -7.05 -12.14
N ALA A 147 -4.71 -6.56 -10.88
CA ALA A 147 -3.75 -5.42 -10.76
C ALA A 147 -2.92 -4.95 -9.51
N LEU A 148 -3.11 -5.32 -8.23
CA LEU A 148 -2.40 -4.61 -7.11
C LEU A 148 -0.93 -5.02 -6.87
N PRO A 149 -0.06 -4.10 -6.35
CA PRO A 149 1.35 -4.39 -6.07
C PRO A 149 1.55 -5.05 -4.69
N LEU A 150 1.84 -6.35 -4.65
CA LEU A 150 2.00 -7.14 -3.42
C LEU A 150 3.32 -7.92 -3.30
N ASP A 151 4.13 -7.93 -4.36
CA ASP A 151 5.42 -8.59 -4.45
C ASP A 151 6.52 -7.63 -4.95
N GLU A 152 7.75 -8.14 -5.06
CA GLU A 152 8.93 -7.33 -5.45
C GLU A 152 8.81 -6.71 -6.85
N GLU A 153 8.12 -7.35 -7.80
CA GLU A 153 7.90 -6.79 -9.14
C GLU A 153 6.87 -5.65 -9.08
N GLY A 154 5.76 -5.86 -8.37
CA GLY A 154 4.74 -4.85 -8.13
C GLY A 154 5.26 -3.64 -7.36
N TRP A 155 6.00 -3.85 -6.27
CA TRP A 155 6.64 -2.78 -5.50
C TRP A 155 7.63 -1.99 -6.35
N LYS A 156 8.48 -2.69 -7.14
CA LYS A 156 9.42 -2.03 -8.04
C LYS A 156 8.70 -1.16 -9.07
N ALA A 157 7.67 -1.69 -9.72
CA ALA A 157 6.88 -0.94 -10.70
C ALA A 157 6.20 0.29 -10.07
N ALA A 158 5.64 0.15 -8.86
CA ALA A 158 5.02 1.25 -8.13
C ALA A 158 6.04 2.35 -7.77
N LEU A 159 7.22 1.97 -7.25
CA LEU A 159 8.31 2.88 -6.91
C LEU A 159 8.90 3.57 -8.14
N ASP A 160 9.13 2.83 -9.23
CA ASP A 160 9.62 3.38 -10.49
C ASP A 160 8.64 4.41 -11.06
N SER A 161 7.33 4.15 -10.96
CA SER A 161 6.25 5.02 -11.46
C SER A 161 6.10 6.36 -10.73
N LEU A 162 6.76 6.54 -9.59
CA LEU A 162 6.74 7.82 -8.88
C LEU A 162 7.46 8.91 -9.70
N PRO A 163 6.92 10.14 -9.79
CA PRO A 163 7.61 11.23 -10.47
C PRO A 163 8.88 11.62 -9.70
N SER A 164 9.86 12.16 -10.41
CA SER A 164 10.94 12.94 -9.81
C SER A 164 10.37 14.23 -9.18
N ALA A 165 11.13 14.85 -8.27
CA ALA A 165 10.70 16.14 -7.69
C ALA A 165 10.50 17.22 -8.77
N SER A 166 11.29 17.22 -9.85
CA SER A 166 11.14 18.14 -10.99
C SER A 166 9.86 17.92 -11.80
N GLU A 167 9.40 16.68 -11.94
CA GLU A 167 8.12 16.35 -12.60
C GLU A 167 6.94 16.68 -11.67
N ASN A 168 7.15 16.66 -10.35
CA ASN A 168 6.15 16.89 -9.32
C ASN A 168 6.19 18.33 -8.75
N ASN A 169 6.20 19.34 -9.62
CA ASN A 169 6.19 20.78 -9.25
C ASN A 169 7.29 21.21 -8.26
N GLY A 170 8.46 20.56 -8.29
CA GLY A 170 9.58 20.81 -7.39
C GLY A 170 9.47 20.13 -6.02
N LYS A 171 8.41 19.35 -5.76
CA LYS A 171 8.15 18.69 -4.46
C LYS A 171 8.47 17.20 -4.50
N ILE A 172 9.21 16.71 -3.51
CA ILE A 172 9.26 15.27 -3.21
C ILE A 172 7.85 14.82 -2.75
N PRO A 173 7.29 13.65 -3.14
CA PRO A 173 6.06 13.14 -2.54
C PRO A 173 6.19 12.95 -1.01
N ALA A 174 5.08 12.98 -0.29
CA ALA A 174 5.06 12.61 1.14
C ALA A 174 4.70 11.13 1.28
N PHE A 175 5.31 10.40 2.21
CA PHE A 175 5.14 8.95 2.30
C PHE A 175 4.62 8.50 3.66
N PHE A 176 3.57 7.68 3.65
CA PHE A 176 3.26 6.80 4.78
C PHE A 176 3.83 5.41 4.47
N PHE A 177 4.45 4.79 5.46
CA PHE A 177 5.00 3.44 5.33
C PHE A 177 4.66 2.60 6.56
N ALA A 178 4.51 1.29 6.34
CA ALA A 178 4.39 0.36 7.45
C ALA A 178 5.75 0.23 8.17
N HIS A 179 5.82 0.64 9.43
CA HIS A 179 7.07 0.56 10.21
C HIS A 179 7.37 -0.86 10.76
N GLY A 180 6.37 -1.75 10.73
CA GLY A 180 6.44 -3.11 11.27
C GLY A 180 6.40 -3.17 12.80
N SER A 181 7.21 -4.04 13.37
CA SER A 181 7.38 -4.24 14.81
C SER A 181 8.80 -4.75 15.08
N PRO A 182 9.26 -4.94 16.34
CA PRO A 182 10.61 -5.42 16.61
C PRO A 182 10.88 -6.82 16.01
N ASN A 183 9.83 -7.59 15.70
CA ASN A 183 9.94 -8.89 15.03
C ASN A 183 10.60 -8.82 13.65
N LEU A 184 10.66 -7.65 12.99
CA LEU A 184 11.42 -7.45 11.75
C LEU A 184 12.87 -7.91 11.86
N LEU A 185 13.45 -7.89 13.07
CA LEU A 185 14.85 -8.24 13.32
C LEU A 185 15.09 -9.75 13.47
N ARG A 186 14.05 -10.59 13.64
CA ARG A 186 14.20 -12.01 14.00
C ARG A 186 13.34 -12.93 13.14
N ASP A 187 13.67 -14.21 13.19
CA ASP A 187 12.85 -15.29 12.64
C ASP A 187 11.80 -15.71 13.68
N THR A 188 10.54 -15.66 13.26
CA THR A 188 9.32 -15.96 14.02
C THR A 188 8.69 -17.29 13.59
N THR A 189 9.35 -18.05 12.71
CA THR A 189 8.92 -19.37 12.25
C THR A 189 8.76 -20.33 13.44
N GLY A 190 7.53 -20.75 13.69
CA GLY A 190 7.19 -21.64 14.83
C GLY A 190 7.01 -20.92 16.17
N ASP A 191 7.07 -19.58 16.20
CA ASP A 191 6.70 -18.81 17.40
C ASP A 191 5.18 -18.93 17.66
N PRO A 192 4.75 -19.37 18.85
CA PRO A 192 3.35 -19.66 19.15
C PRO A 192 2.46 -18.40 19.25
N ILE A 193 3.05 -17.21 19.29
CA ILE A 193 2.36 -15.92 19.40
C ILE A 193 2.55 -15.13 18.09
N PHE A 194 3.80 -15.02 17.62
CA PHE A 194 4.18 -14.12 16.54
C PHE A 194 4.16 -14.72 15.13
N SER A 195 3.89 -16.02 14.96
CA SER A 195 3.78 -16.66 13.64
C SER A 195 2.66 -16.10 12.73
N ASN A 196 1.62 -15.49 13.31
CA ASN A 196 0.62 -14.73 12.53
C ASN A 196 1.13 -13.34 12.08
N MET A 197 2.26 -12.85 12.61
CA MET A 197 2.92 -11.63 12.15
C MET A 197 4.01 -11.90 11.10
N ARG A 198 3.99 -13.07 10.43
CA ARG A 198 5.01 -13.52 9.46
C ARG A 198 5.32 -12.54 8.33
N SER A 199 4.42 -11.63 7.99
CA SER A 199 4.68 -10.56 7.01
C SER A 199 5.65 -9.49 7.52
N GLN A 200 5.81 -9.37 8.84
CA GLN A 200 6.77 -8.55 9.56
C GLN A 200 7.95 -9.37 10.14
N ASP A 201 8.12 -10.63 9.73
CA ASP A 201 9.31 -11.44 10.01
C ASP A 201 10.55 -10.89 9.29
N ILE A 202 11.77 -11.19 9.73
CA ILE A 202 13.02 -10.83 9.00
C ILE A 202 13.06 -11.30 7.53
N ASN A 203 12.33 -12.37 7.21
CA ASN A 203 12.14 -12.93 5.87
C ASN A 203 10.76 -12.58 5.25
N GLY A 204 9.91 -11.85 5.99
CA GLY A 204 8.56 -11.45 5.60
C GLY A 204 8.50 -10.48 4.43
N THR A 205 7.30 -10.09 4.00
CA THR A 205 7.11 -9.14 2.90
C THR A 205 7.63 -7.74 3.26
N LEU A 206 7.36 -7.26 4.48
CA LEU A 206 7.69 -5.88 4.86
C LEU A 206 9.19 -5.55 4.84
N PRO A 207 10.12 -6.32 5.46
CA PRO A 207 11.53 -5.97 5.36
C PRO A 207 12.10 -6.17 3.96
N ARG A 208 11.48 -6.96 3.07
CA ARG A 208 11.84 -6.98 1.64
C ARG A 208 11.41 -5.69 0.95
N PHE A 209 10.18 -5.22 1.16
CA PHE A 209 9.73 -3.91 0.68
C PHE A 209 10.61 -2.77 1.21
N LEU A 210 10.92 -2.73 2.51
CA LEU A 210 11.75 -1.68 3.12
C LEU A 210 13.17 -1.61 2.52
N ARG A 211 13.79 -2.76 2.24
CA ARG A 211 15.10 -2.86 1.53
C ARG A 211 15.07 -2.30 0.11
N MET A 212 13.91 -2.20 -0.51
CA MET A 212 13.73 -1.56 -1.83
C MET A 212 13.32 -0.09 -1.70
N PHE A 213 12.41 0.20 -0.77
CA PHE A 213 11.81 1.50 -0.53
C PHE A 213 12.86 2.57 -0.19
N GLY A 214 13.67 2.33 0.85
CA GLY A 214 14.72 3.28 1.28
C GLY A 214 15.67 3.68 0.16
N PRO A 215 16.36 2.71 -0.49
CA PRO A 215 17.29 3.02 -1.56
C PRO A 215 16.63 3.65 -2.79
N ALA A 216 15.40 3.25 -3.15
CA ALA A 216 14.66 3.85 -4.26
C ALA A 216 14.37 5.33 -4.01
N LEU A 217 13.96 5.70 -2.79
CA LEU A 217 13.71 7.10 -2.44
C LEU A 217 15.00 7.94 -2.46
N LEU A 218 16.09 7.43 -1.91
CA LEU A 218 17.38 8.13 -1.95
C LEU A 218 17.89 8.32 -3.38
N ALA A 219 17.79 7.29 -4.22
CA ALA A 219 18.22 7.35 -5.62
C ALA A 219 17.36 8.27 -6.48
N LYS A 220 16.04 8.30 -6.27
CA LYS A 220 15.09 9.11 -7.07
C LYS A 220 15.06 10.58 -6.66
N TYR A 221 15.26 10.89 -5.37
CA TYR A 221 15.06 12.24 -4.85
C TYR A 221 16.32 12.94 -4.32
N ASN A 222 17.40 12.20 -4.01
CA ASN A 222 18.63 12.73 -3.41
C ASN A 222 18.35 13.77 -2.29
N PRO A 223 17.54 13.42 -1.27
CA PRO A 223 17.01 14.39 -0.32
C PRO A 223 18.11 14.98 0.56
N ARG A 224 17.92 16.22 0.99
CA ARG A 224 18.85 16.94 1.89
C ARG A 224 18.84 16.42 3.33
N GLY A 225 17.77 15.71 3.71
CA GLY A 225 17.52 15.16 5.03
C GLY A 225 16.16 14.48 5.08
N ILE A 226 15.91 13.73 6.15
CA ILE A 226 14.65 13.01 6.39
C ILE A 226 13.93 13.66 7.58
N VAL A 227 12.67 14.01 7.39
CA VAL A 227 11.74 14.38 8.47
C VAL A 227 10.84 13.16 8.70
N VAL A 228 10.93 12.56 9.88
CA VAL A 228 10.19 11.33 10.21
C VAL A 228 9.20 11.57 11.33
N PHE A 229 7.97 11.10 11.14
CA PHE A 229 6.93 11.02 12.17
C PHE A 229 6.73 9.55 12.55
N SER A 230 6.68 9.24 13.84
CA SER A 230 6.45 7.87 14.32
C SER A 230 5.13 7.77 15.09
N ALA A 231 4.42 6.65 14.91
CA ALA A 231 3.31 6.25 15.76
C ALA A 231 3.65 6.21 17.27
N HIS A 232 4.95 6.14 17.58
CA HIS A 232 5.53 5.98 18.91
C HIS A 232 5.96 7.29 19.57
N TRP A 233 5.70 8.47 18.98
CA TRP A 233 5.96 9.73 19.66
C TRP A 233 4.72 10.63 19.65
N GLU A 234 3.96 10.59 20.72
CA GLU A 234 2.76 11.40 20.95
C GLU A 234 3.03 12.51 21.97
N GLU A 235 2.58 13.73 21.70
CA GLU A 235 2.65 14.87 22.64
C GLU A 235 1.32 15.65 22.66
N ASP A 236 0.80 15.93 23.86
CA ASP A 236 -0.58 16.43 24.04
C ASP A 236 -0.70 17.97 23.85
N GLU A 237 0.33 18.75 24.19
CA GLU A 237 0.25 20.23 24.27
C GLU A 237 1.01 20.99 23.17
N GLU A 238 2.10 20.42 22.64
CA GLU A 238 2.97 21.03 21.64
C GLU A 238 3.66 19.95 20.79
N VAL A 239 3.91 20.24 19.52
CA VAL A 239 4.63 19.33 18.63
C VAL A 239 6.13 19.46 18.89
N LEU A 240 6.77 18.39 19.35
CA LEU A 240 8.20 18.38 19.64
C LEU A 240 9.00 17.87 18.45
N VAL A 241 10.18 18.45 18.29
CA VAL A 241 11.13 18.13 17.21
C VAL A 241 12.45 17.71 17.84
N SER A 242 12.99 16.55 17.45
CA SER A 242 14.27 16.07 17.97
C SER A 242 15.44 17.00 17.59
N ASP A 243 16.43 17.16 18.47
CA ASP A 243 17.59 18.04 18.31
C ASP A 243 18.85 17.40 18.90
N TYR A 244 19.22 16.25 18.34
CA TYR A 244 20.40 15.47 18.72
C TYR A 244 21.52 15.65 17.69
N ASP A 245 22.79 15.61 18.11
CA ASP A 245 23.93 15.65 17.17
C ASP A 245 24.08 14.27 16.48
N GLU A 246 24.12 13.22 17.29
CA GLU A 246 23.96 11.81 16.91
C GLU A 246 22.68 11.30 17.57
N ASN A 247 21.79 10.68 16.81
CA ASN A 247 20.47 10.27 17.30
C ASN A 247 20.59 9.05 18.24
N PRO A 248 20.24 9.17 19.54
CA PRO A 248 20.18 8.01 20.42
C PRO A 248 19.00 7.10 20.02
N LEU A 249 19.00 5.87 20.52
CA LEU A 249 17.90 4.92 20.33
C LEU A 249 17.16 4.67 21.65
N LEU A 250 15.83 4.76 21.63
CA LEU A 250 14.95 4.34 22.69
C LEU A 250 14.45 2.93 22.41
N MET A 251 14.81 1.98 23.26
CA MET A 251 14.32 0.59 23.18
C MET A 251 12.94 0.49 23.84
N ASP A 252 11.89 0.96 23.16
CA ASP A 252 10.52 1.12 23.66
C ASP A 252 9.73 -0.21 23.81
N TYR A 253 10.31 -1.34 23.37
CA TYR A 253 9.71 -2.66 23.44
C TYR A 253 10.26 -3.55 24.57
N TYR A 254 9.42 -4.43 25.13
CA TYR A 254 9.77 -5.34 26.23
C TYR A 254 9.45 -6.80 25.90
N GLY A 255 10.11 -7.74 26.60
CA GLY A 255 9.85 -9.18 26.49
C GLY A 255 10.60 -9.91 25.36
N PHE A 256 11.48 -9.22 24.64
CA PHE A 256 12.28 -9.78 23.55
C PHE A 256 13.63 -10.35 24.02
N GLU A 257 14.33 -11.06 23.13
CA GLU A 257 15.64 -11.64 23.37
C GLU A 257 16.70 -10.56 23.66
N SER A 258 17.62 -10.83 24.60
CA SER A 258 18.57 -9.81 25.09
C SER A 258 19.44 -9.13 24.02
N TRP A 259 19.60 -9.75 22.85
CA TRP A 259 20.40 -9.20 21.75
C TRP A 259 19.69 -8.08 20.99
N MET A 260 18.34 -8.03 21.02
CA MET A 260 17.58 -6.97 20.36
C MET A 260 17.83 -5.61 21.06
N TYR A 261 17.96 -5.62 22.39
CA TYR A 261 18.40 -4.47 23.19
C TYR A 261 19.86 -4.03 22.95
N ARG A 262 20.60 -4.72 22.07
CA ARG A 262 21.96 -4.35 21.64
C ARG A 262 22.02 -3.97 20.16
N VAL A 263 20.87 -3.86 19.50
CA VAL A 263 20.74 -3.35 18.13
C VAL A 263 21.27 -1.92 18.06
N LYS A 264 21.94 -1.60 16.95
CA LYS A 264 22.44 -0.27 16.64
C LYS A 264 21.91 0.20 15.30
N PHE A 265 21.70 1.50 15.21
CA PHE A 265 21.41 2.26 14.01
C PHE A 265 22.04 3.64 14.23
N GLN A 266 23.21 3.86 13.64
CA GLN A 266 23.92 5.12 13.82
C GLN A 266 23.43 6.14 12.79
N SER A 267 22.93 7.29 13.25
CA SER A 267 22.50 8.38 12.37
C SER A 267 22.73 9.74 13.03
N ARG A 268 22.80 10.80 12.22
CA ARG A 268 22.99 12.19 12.71
C ARG A 268 21.69 12.98 12.64
N GLY A 269 21.50 13.89 13.60
CA GLY A 269 20.48 14.94 13.49
C GLY A 269 21.02 16.17 12.75
N ASP A 270 20.24 17.23 12.75
CA ASP A 270 20.60 18.53 12.18
C ASP A 270 19.80 19.65 12.86
N PRO A 271 20.43 20.44 13.76
CA PRO A 271 19.76 21.53 14.46
C PRO A 271 19.16 22.61 13.56
N GLU A 272 19.71 22.83 12.35
CA GLU A 272 19.14 23.78 11.39
C GLU A 272 17.83 23.24 10.79
N LEU A 273 17.79 21.95 10.46
CA LEU A 273 16.57 21.26 10.05
C LEU A 273 15.54 21.23 11.18
N SER A 274 15.95 20.91 12.41
CA SER A 274 15.07 20.90 13.59
C SER A 274 14.43 22.28 13.83
N ALA A 275 15.23 23.36 13.76
CA ALA A 275 14.70 24.73 13.83
C ALA A 275 13.74 25.04 12.68
N ARG A 276 14.08 24.66 11.45
CA ARG A 276 13.24 24.88 10.25
C ARG A 276 11.90 24.17 10.34
N ILE A 277 11.85 22.94 10.89
CA ILE A 277 10.60 22.21 11.15
C ILE A 277 9.75 22.93 12.21
N VAL A 278 10.37 23.37 13.31
CA VAL A 278 9.68 24.17 14.35
C VAL A 278 9.05 25.43 13.76
N GLU A 279 9.74 26.13 12.87
CA GLU A 279 9.21 27.29 12.14
C GLU A 279 8.03 26.93 11.22
N ALA A 280 8.11 25.81 10.48
CA ALA A 280 7.03 25.33 9.63
C ALA A 280 5.75 25.03 10.43
N LEU A 281 5.90 24.30 11.55
CA LEU A 281 4.80 23.98 12.46
C LEU A 281 4.17 25.26 13.06
N LYS A 282 4.97 26.25 13.46
CA LYS A 282 4.48 27.55 13.96
C LYS A 282 3.73 28.34 12.90
N ALA A 283 4.22 28.34 11.66
CA ALA A 283 3.52 28.95 10.53
C ALA A 283 2.17 28.27 10.23
N GLY A 284 2.07 26.96 10.48
CA GLY A 284 0.82 26.18 10.46
C GLY A 284 -0.10 26.39 11.68
N GLY A 285 0.30 27.22 12.66
CA GLY A 285 -0.50 27.52 13.86
C GLY A 285 -0.28 26.57 15.05
N PHE A 286 0.64 25.63 14.95
CA PHE A 286 0.97 24.71 16.05
C PHE A 286 1.93 25.35 17.05
N LYS A 287 1.74 25.04 18.34
CA LYS A 287 2.81 25.20 19.33
C LYS A 287 3.87 24.16 19.02
N SER A 288 5.14 24.56 18.96
CA SER A 288 6.26 23.64 18.72
C SER A 288 7.58 24.19 19.24
N ARG A 289 8.53 23.28 19.47
CA ARG A 289 9.91 23.59 19.83
C ARG A 289 10.80 22.37 19.61
N THR A 290 12.10 22.55 19.77
CA THR A 290 13.01 21.41 19.90
C THR A 290 12.86 20.75 21.28
N LEU A 291 12.98 19.42 21.29
CA LEU A 291 13.15 18.60 22.48
C LEU A 291 14.57 18.81 23.02
N GLY A 292 14.72 19.04 24.33
CA GLY A 292 16.04 19.12 24.94
C GLY A 292 16.80 17.79 24.83
N LYS A 293 18.12 17.83 24.61
CA LYS A 293 18.97 16.62 24.45
C LYS A 293 18.89 15.58 25.58
N MET A 294 18.43 15.99 26.77
CA MET A 294 18.21 15.14 27.95
C MET A 294 16.75 15.15 28.43
N GLU A 295 15.85 15.78 27.67
CA GLU A 295 14.42 15.84 27.93
C GLU A 295 13.76 14.54 27.47
N TRP A 296 12.76 14.09 28.21
CA TRP A 296 12.14 12.81 27.96
C TRP A 296 11.10 12.97 26.85
N ARG A 297 11.12 12.11 25.82
CA ARG A 297 9.99 12.01 24.87
C ARG A 297 8.76 11.49 25.62
N GLY A 298 7.60 12.10 25.38
CA GLY A 298 6.40 12.00 26.20
C GLY A 298 5.69 10.65 26.16
N HIS A 299 4.63 10.54 25.36
CA HIS A 299 3.82 9.32 25.29
C HIS A 299 4.23 8.44 24.09
N ASP A 300 4.55 7.17 24.36
CA ASP A 300 5.10 6.24 23.36
C ASP A 300 4.15 5.06 23.07
N GLY A 301 2.92 5.35 22.61
CA GLY A 301 1.85 4.36 22.33
C GLY A 301 1.31 3.57 23.55
N ARG A 302 2.12 3.44 24.60
CA ARG A 302 1.90 2.76 25.86
C ARG A 302 2.61 3.55 26.95
N ARG A 303 1.82 4.10 27.88
CA ARG A 303 2.31 4.89 29.03
C ARG A 303 3.45 4.15 29.76
N GLY A 304 4.67 4.69 29.72
CA GLY A 304 5.76 4.27 30.61
C GLY A 304 7.16 4.11 29.99
N ALA A 305 7.31 4.06 28.65
CA ALA A 305 8.65 4.17 28.07
C ALA A 305 9.26 5.52 28.47
N SER A 306 10.55 5.51 28.84
CA SER A 306 11.17 6.57 29.64
C SER A 306 12.58 6.82 29.14
N GLY A 307 12.79 7.84 28.31
CA GLY A 307 14.11 8.13 27.76
C GLY A 307 14.13 9.15 26.62
N THR A 308 15.20 9.08 25.83
CA THR A 308 15.54 9.97 24.70
C THR A 308 15.86 9.14 23.46
N GLY A 309 15.63 9.69 22.27
CA GLY A 309 16.04 9.09 21.01
C GLY A 309 14.91 8.46 20.21
N PHE A 310 15.27 7.84 19.08
CA PHE A 310 14.37 7.21 18.13
C PHE A 310 13.77 5.92 18.69
N ASP A 311 12.45 5.75 18.58
CA ASP A 311 11.77 4.49 18.85
C ASP A 311 12.00 3.43 17.77
N HIS A 312 11.56 2.20 18.04
CA HIS A 312 11.71 1.09 17.11
C HIS A 312 10.95 1.28 15.79
N GLY A 313 9.85 2.02 15.78
CA GLY A 313 9.11 2.41 14.56
C GLY A 313 9.89 3.34 13.64
N VAL A 314 10.98 3.97 14.12
CA VAL A 314 11.98 4.65 13.30
C VAL A 314 13.18 3.74 13.04
N PHE A 315 13.92 3.33 14.08
CA PHE A 315 15.24 2.73 13.86
C PHE A 315 15.21 1.29 13.34
N VAL A 316 14.16 0.50 13.63
CA VAL A 316 14.07 -0.87 13.11
C VAL A 316 13.84 -0.89 11.60
N PRO A 317 12.80 -0.24 11.03
CA PRO A 317 12.62 -0.22 9.59
C PRO A 317 13.76 0.54 8.89
N PHE A 318 14.34 1.57 9.51
CA PHE A 318 15.44 2.32 8.91
C PHE A 318 16.72 1.48 8.75
N LYS A 319 16.96 0.47 9.60
CA LYS A 319 18.04 -0.51 9.35
C LYS A 319 17.82 -1.33 8.06
N PHE A 320 16.56 -1.63 7.70
CA PHE A 320 16.25 -2.30 6.43
C PHE A 320 16.34 -1.35 5.23
N MET A 321 15.93 -0.10 5.41
CA MET A 321 15.98 0.95 4.37
C MET A 321 17.39 1.45 4.08
N PHE A 322 18.26 1.54 5.09
CA PHE A 322 19.50 2.31 5.03
C PHE A 322 20.74 1.59 5.62
N GLY A 323 20.57 0.45 6.28
CA GLY A 323 21.66 -0.28 6.94
C GLY A 323 21.94 0.16 8.38
N ASP A 324 23.01 -0.36 8.97
CA ASP A 324 23.35 -0.18 10.39
C ASP A 324 23.96 1.20 10.72
N GLU A 325 24.47 1.90 9.72
CA GLU A 325 25.05 3.25 9.80
C GLU A 325 24.55 4.08 8.62
N PHE A 326 23.87 5.19 8.91
CA PHE A 326 23.33 6.12 7.93
C PHE A 326 23.55 7.57 8.39
N THR A 327 24.71 8.11 8.02
CA THR A 327 25.18 9.44 8.42
C THR A 327 25.35 10.42 7.25
N SER A 328 25.05 9.99 6.02
CA SER A 328 25.20 10.80 4.80
C SER A 328 24.32 12.05 4.83
N ILE A 329 23.04 11.90 5.20
CA ILE A 329 22.06 12.96 5.39
C ILE A 329 21.47 12.88 6.80
N PRO A 330 21.00 13.98 7.39
CA PRO A 330 20.42 13.96 8.71
C PRO A 330 19.01 13.36 8.73
N ILE A 331 18.64 12.84 9.89
CA ILE A 331 17.29 12.39 10.21
C ILE A 331 16.83 13.20 11.42
N VAL A 332 15.69 13.86 11.31
CA VAL A 332 15.01 14.56 12.40
C VAL A 332 13.62 13.95 12.57
N GLU A 333 13.38 13.42 13.76
CA GLU A 333 12.10 12.90 14.20
C GLU A 333 11.22 14.03 14.78
N VAL A 334 9.91 13.94 14.56
CA VAL A 334 8.87 14.88 14.99
C VAL A 334 7.72 14.11 15.64
N SER A 335 7.19 14.61 16.76
CA SER A 335 6.04 13.99 17.42
C SER A 335 4.75 14.15 16.60
N GLN A 336 3.82 13.20 16.74
CA GLN A 336 2.43 13.36 16.35
C GLN A 336 1.62 14.05 17.46
N ASP A 337 0.42 14.48 17.13
CA ASP A 337 -0.50 15.11 18.09
C ASP A 337 -1.17 14.05 18.99
N GLY A 338 -1.01 14.18 20.31
CA GLY A 338 -1.47 13.21 21.30
C GLY A 338 -2.99 13.10 21.46
N ASP A 339 -3.78 14.06 20.98
CA ASP A 339 -5.24 13.88 20.83
C ASP A 339 -5.58 12.84 19.75
N LEU A 340 -4.60 12.45 18.91
CA LEU A 340 -4.69 11.51 17.79
C LEU A 340 -5.83 11.83 16.79
N SER A 341 -6.30 13.08 16.75
CA SER A 341 -7.34 13.52 15.82
C SER A 341 -6.84 13.37 14.38
N PRO A 342 -7.63 12.71 13.50
CA PRO A 342 -7.34 12.62 12.07
C PRO A 342 -7.15 13.99 11.41
N GLU A 343 -8.02 14.95 11.71
CA GLU A 343 -7.98 16.30 11.19
C GLU A 343 -6.75 17.05 11.69
N ARG A 344 -6.45 16.98 13.00
CA ARG A 344 -5.32 17.72 13.60
C ARG A 344 -3.97 17.23 13.06
N ASN A 345 -3.81 15.92 12.92
CA ASN A 345 -2.60 15.33 12.33
C ASN A 345 -2.50 15.55 10.82
N TRP A 346 -3.63 15.67 10.10
CA TRP A 346 -3.63 16.14 8.71
C TRP A 346 -3.10 17.57 8.60
N GLU A 347 -3.55 18.48 9.48
CA GLU A 347 -3.05 19.86 9.43
C GLU A 347 -1.59 19.99 9.92
N ILE A 348 -1.08 19.10 10.79
CA ILE A 348 0.37 18.96 11.06
C ILE A 348 1.13 18.63 9.77
N GLY A 349 0.66 17.62 9.03
CA GLY A 349 1.21 17.26 7.73
C GLY A 349 1.27 18.45 6.78
N LYS A 350 0.18 19.22 6.69
CA LYS A 350 0.11 20.43 5.86
C LYS A 350 1.08 21.53 6.30
N ALA A 351 1.31 21.69 7.60
CA ALA A 351 2.28 22.67 8.09
C ALA A 351 3.71 22.36 7.59
N VAL A 352 4.06 21.08 7.41
CA VAL A 352 5.38 20.65 6.93
C VAL A 352 5.46 20.42 5.41
N ASP A 353 4.39 20.57 4.63
CA ASP A 353 4.39 20.44 3.15
C ASP A 353 5.49 21.28 2.47
N CYS A 354 5.79 22.47 3.00
CA CYS A 354 6.84 23.35 2.47
C CYS A 354 8.24 22.70 2.45
N LEU A 355 8.52 21.75 3.35
CA LEU A 355 9.81 21.06 3.42
C LEU A 355 10.03 20.12 2.22
N ARG A 356 8.95 19.64 1.59
CA ARG A 356 8.99 18.81 0.37
C ARG A 356 9.62 19.55 -0.82
N SER A 357 9.33 20.85 -0.94
CA SER A 357 9.93 21.74 -1.95
C SER A 357 11.32 22.24 -1.57
N GLU A 358 11.71 22.14 -0.29
CA GLU A 358 13.07 22.45 0.17
C GLU A 358 14.05 21.27 0.00
N GLY A 359 13.56 20.13 -0.53
CA GLY A 359 14.34 18.92 -0.79
C GLY A 359 14.41 17.95 0.38
N TYR A 360 13.55 18.07 1.39
CA TYR A 360 13.47 17.11 2.50
C TYR A 360 12.44 16.01 2.22
N LEU A 361 12.80 14.79 2.60
CA LEU A 361 11.93 13.62 2.48
C LEU A 361 11.04 13.52 3.74
N ILE A 362 9.72 13.53 3.57
CA ILE A 362 8.77 13.34 4.67
C ILE A 362 8.33 11.87 4.70
N LEU A 363 8.68 11.18 5.79
CA LEU A 363 8.29 9.80 6.08
C LEU A 363 7.40 9.76 7.32
N SER A 364 6.35 8.94 7.28
CA SER A 364 5.41 8.78 8.39
C SER A 364 5.19 7.29 8.66
N GLY A 365 5.68 6.79 9.78
CA GLY A 365 5.75 5.36 10.12
C GLY A 365 4.59 4.94 11.04
N GLY A 366 3.83 3.94 10.61
CA GLY A 366 2.74 3.37 11.41
C GLY A 366 2.29 1.99 10.89
N LEU A 367 1.04 1.61 11.14
CA LEU A 367 0.43 0.35 10.68
C LEU A 367 -1.05 0.53 10.34
N THR A 368 -1.47 -0.13 9.26
CA THR A 368 -2.86 -0.01 8.75
C THR A 368 -3.82 -1.03 9.34
N ILE A 369 -3.32 -1.99 10.11
CA ILE A 369 -4.02 -2.73 11.16
C ILE A 369 -3.04 -2.92 12.32
N HIS A 370 -3.44 -2.60 13.55
CA HIS A 370 -2.62 -2.70 14.75
C HIS A 370 -3.45 -3.07 15.98
N THR A 371 -3.59 -4.37 16.25
CA THR A 371 -4.40 -4.86 17.37
C THR A 371 -3.79 -6.09 18.06
N PHE A 372 -3.57 -5.98 19.36
CA PHE A 372 -3.18 -7.13 20.20
C PHE A 372 -4.38 -7.79 20.91
N GLN A 373 -5.61 -7.37 20.57
CA GLN A 373 -6.84 -7.98 21.09
C GLN A 373 -7.19 -9.29 20.34
N ASP A 374 -6.70 -9.44 19.11
CA ASP A 374 -7.01 -10.56 18.24
C ASP A 374 -5.81 -10.88 17.34
N TRP A 375 -5.13 -11.98 17.61
CA TRP A 375 -3.95 -12.41 16.85
C TRP A 375 -4.27 -12.88 15.42
N SER A 376 -5.55 -13.07 15.06
CA SER A 376 -5.94 -13.42 13.70
C SER A 376 -5.86 -12.24 12.72
N ALA A 377 -5.91 -11.00 13.24
CA ALA A 377 -5.92 -9.76 12.46
C ALA A 377 -4.55 -9.36 11.86
N TRP A 378 -3.48 -10.13 12.11
CA TRP A 378 -2.13 -9.82 11.62
C TRP A 378 -1.77 -10.45 10.28
N HIS A 379 -2.62 -11.36 9.76
CA HIS A 379 -2.44 -11.97 8.45
C HIS A 379 -3.78 -12.17 7.75
N GLU A 380 -3.82 -11.95 6.44
CA GLU A 380 -5.03 -12.04 5.61
C GLU A 380 -5.73 -13.40 5.71
N ASP A 381 -5.01 -14.51 5.49
CA ASP A 381 -5.53 -15.89 5.62
C ASP A 381 -6.29 -16.18 6.93
N SER A 382 -5.88 -15.56 8.04
CA SER A 382 -6.48 -15.76 9.36
C SER A 382 -7.52 -14.70 9.71
N ALA A 383 -7.50 -13.55 9.05
CA ALA A 383 -8.27 -12.38 9.43
C ALA A 383 -9.78 -12.61 9.32
N ALA A 384 -10.49 -12.34 10.42
CA ALA A 384 -11.94 -12.32 10.40
C ALA A 384 -12.48 -11.27 9.38
N PRO A 385 -13.66 -11.52 8.75
CA PRO A 385 -14.21 -10.63 7.73
C PRO A 385 -14.31 -9.13 8.06
N PRO A 386 -14.52 -8.70 9.32
CA PRO A 386 -14.50 -7.28 9.68
C PRO A 386 -13.17 -6.58 9.38
N TYR A 387 -12.02 -7.22 9.62
CA TYR A 387 -10.70 -6.63 9.35
C TYR A 387 -10.43 -6.55 7.84
N LEU A 388 -10.79 -7.59 7.09
CA LEU A 388 -10.73 -7.60 5.63
C LEU A 388 -11.60 -6.47 5.04
N ALA A 389 -12.79 -6.24 5.61
CA ALA A 389 -13.66 -5.14 5.21
C ALA A 389 -13.05 -3.76 5.50
N PHE A 390 -12.36 -3.58 6.64
CA PHE A 390 -11.67 -2.34 6.98
C PHE A 390 -10.46 -2.09 6.07
N HIS A 391 -9.57 -3.07 5.89
CA HIS A 391 -8.44 -2.95 4.96
C HIS A 391 -8.91 -2.59 3.55
N LYS A 392 -9.96 -3.22 3.06
CA LYS A 392 -10.58 -2.90 1.77
C LYS A 392 -11.20 -1.50 1.70
N ALA A 393 -11.77 -0.99 2.79
CA ALA A 393 -12.24 0.39 2.86
C ALA A 393 -11.07 1.39 2.79
N LEU A 394 -9.97 1.09 3.47
CA LEU A 394 -8.71 1.85 3.37
C LEU A 394 -8.14 1.83 1.94
N MET A 395 -7.97 0.65 1.32
CA MET A 395 -7.40 0.57 -0.04
C MET A 395 -8.23 1.36 -1.06
N ARG A 396 -9.55 1.39 -0.89
CA ARG A 396 -10.44 2.27 -1.68
C ARG A 396 -10.20 3.74 -1.42
N ALA A 397 -10.02 4.15 -0.16
CA ALA A 397 -9.70 5.53 0.21
C ALA A 397 -8.34 5.99 -0.36
N LEU A 398 -7.33 5.11 -0.33
CA LEU A 398 -5.99 5.36 -0.87
C LEU A 398 -5.96 5.44 -2.40
N ALA A 399 -6.91 4.79 -3.08
CA ALA A 399 -7.05 4.86 -4.53
C ALA A 399 -7.70 6.16 -5.04
N VAL A 400 -8.34 6.96 -4.17
CA VAL A 400 -9.00 8.21 -4.56
C VAL A 400 -7.98 9.26 -4.99
N GLN A 401 -7.99 9.62 -6.28
CA GLN A 401 -7.06 10.60 -6.84
C GLN A 401 -7.48 12.05 -6.58
N ASP A 402 -8.79 12.34 -6.49
CA ASP A 402 -9.28 13.67 -6.14
C ASP A 402 -8.90 14.04 -4.69
N PRO A 403 -8.17 15.14 -4.44
CA PRO A 403 -7.73 15.55 -3.11
C PRO A 403 -8.86 15.67 -2.07
N ILE A 404 -9.98 16.28 -2.46
CA ILE A 404 -11.06 16.64 -1.54
C ILE A 404 -11.81 15.38 -1.12
N GLU A 405 -12.15 14.53 -2.09
CA GLU A 405 -12.79 13.24 -1.86
C GLU A 405 -11.85 12.27 -1.13
N ARG A 406 -10.53 12.30 -1.41
CA ARG A 406 -9.54 11.49 -0.69
C ARG A 406 -9.49 11.87 0.78
N LYS A 407 -9.35 13.17 1.10
CA LYS A 407 -9.39 13.66 2.49
C LYS A 407 -10.68 13.24 3.18
N ARG A 408 -11.84 13.51 2.57
CA ARG A 408 -13.16 13.14 3.10
C ARG A 408 -13.26 11.63 3.37
N THR A 409 -12.75 10.80 2.47
CA THR A 409 -12.85 9.33 2.58
C THR A 409 -11.89 8.80 3.65
N LEU A 410 -10.64 9.27 3.68
CA LEU A 410 -9.64 8.87 4.69
C LEU A 410 -10.05 9.26 6.11
N LEU A 411 -10.57 10.48 6.33
CA LEU A 411 -11.06 10.90 7.66
C LEU A 411 -12.24 10.02 8.12
N SER A 412 -13.10 9.57 7.19
CA SER A 412 -14.25 8.73 7.54
C SER A 412 -13.90 7.29 7.95
N LEU A 413 -12.65 6.83 7.76
CA LEU A 413 -12.21 5.48 8.14
C LEU A 413 -12.27 5.23 9.66
N THR A 414 -12.09 6.26 10.50
CA THR A 414 -12.24 6.13 11.96
C THR A 414 -13.67 5.81 12.40
N SER A 415 -14.66 6.12 11.55
CA SER A 415 -16.07 5.79 11.75
C SER A 415 -16.45 4.42 11.17
N HIS A 416 -15.52 3.69 10.55
CA HIS A 416 -15.80 2.35 10.03
C HIS A 416 -16.11 1.38 11.19
N PRO A 417 -17.14 0.50 11.11
CA PRO A 417 -17.53 -0.36 12.22
C PRO A 417 -16.42 -1.27 12.76
N ALA A 418 -15.46 -1.63 11.91
CA ALA A 418 -14.30 -2.45 12.29
C ALA A 418 -13.03 -1.64 12.62
N PHE A 419 -13.09 -0.31 12.67
CA PHE A 419 -11.94 0.53 13.02
C PHE A 419 -11.41 0.19 14.42
N ARG A 420 -12.27 0.25 15.45
CA ARG A 420 -11.87 0.03 16.86
C ARG A 420 -11.33 -1.35 17.20
N ILE A 421 -11.68 -2.38 16.44
CA ILE A 421 -11.09 -3.72 16.60
C ILE A 421 -9.75 -3.83 15.86
N SER A 422 -9.59 -3.13 14.73
CA SER A 422 -8.34 -3.06 13.95
C SER A 422 -7.31 -2.16 14.63
N HIS A 423 -7.77 -1.15 15.36
CA HIS A 423 -7.02 -0.09 16.03
C HIS A 423 -7.71 0.26 17.37
N PRO A 424 -7.35 -0.42 18.48
CA PRO A 424 -7.88 -0.10 19.81
C PRO A 424 -7.56 1.34 20.25
N ARG A 425 -6.45 1.88 19.77
CA ARG A 425 -6.09 3.31 19.71
C ARG A 425 -5.71 3.66 18.28
N GLU A 426 -5.87 4.93 17.94
CA GLU A 426 -5.54 5.54 16.65
C GLU A 426 -4.02 5.62 16.39
N ASP A 427 -3.18 5.49 17.42
CA ASP A 427 -1.74 5.80 17.43
C ASP A 427 -0.95 5.32 16.20
N HIS A 428 -1.16 4.08 15.77
CA HIS A 428 -0.48 3.51 14.61
C HIS A 428 -1.12 3.86 13.26
N PHE A 429 -2.37 4.32 13.26
CA PHE A 429 -3.08 4.76 12.06
C PHE A 429 -2.86 6.24 11.76
N THR A 430 -2.77 7.07 12.80
CA THR A 430 -2.65 8.53 12.72
C THR A 430 -1.51 9.06 11.83
N PRO A 431 -0.31 8.44 11.79
CA PRO A 431 0.75 8.81 10.86
C PRO A 431 0.34 8.83 9.37
N LEU A 432 -0.69 8.05 8.99
CA LEU A 432 -1.27 8.11 7.63
C LEU A 432 -1.81 9.50 7.30
N TYR A 433 -2.45 10.17 8.26
CA TYR A 433 -3.00 11.50 8.09
C TYR A 433 -1.90 12.57 7.99
N VAL A 434 -0.79 12.42 8.71
CA VAL A 434 0.36 13.32 8.58
C VAL A 434 0.96 13.26 7.16
N ALA A 435 1.19 12.06 6.61
CA ALA A 435 1.68 11.92 5.23
C ALA A 435 0.66 12.43 4.20
N ALA A 436 -0.63 12.11 4.39
CA ALA A 436 -1.69 12.56 3.48
C ALA A 436 -1.91 14.08 3.52
N GLY A 437 -1.69 14.72 4.68
CA GLY A 437 -1.69 16.17 4.83
C GLY A 437 -0.46 16.84 4.24
N ALA A 438 0.73 16.26 4.41
CA ALA A 438 1.92 16.73 3.72
C ALA A 438 1.79 16.62 2.19
N GLY A 439 1.01 15.65 1.71
CA GLY A 439 0.59 15.49 0.30
C GLY A 439 -0.87 15.87 0.02
N ASP A 440 -1.42 16.92 0.65
CA ASP A 440 -2.84 17.32 0.55
C ASP A 440 -3.27 17.53 -0.91
N ILE A 441 -2.44 18.23 -1.70
CA ILE A 441 -2.66 18.52 -3.13
C ILE A 441 -2.01 17.44 -3.99
N GLY A 442 -2.74 16.92 -4.99
CA GLY A 442 -2.28 15.90 -5.94
C GLY A 442 -2.97 14.54 -5.73
N GLY A 443 -2.58 13.54 -6.51
CA GLY A 443 -3.01 12.14 -6.39
C GLY A 443 -2.26 11.36 -5.31
N SER A 444 -2.55 10.06 -5.24
CA SER A 444 -1.91 9.10 -4.32
C SER A 444 -1.59 7.78 -5.01
N ARG A 445 -0.47 7.15 -4.64
CA ARG A 445 0.01 5.89 -5.20
C ARG A 445 0.33 4.91 -4.09
N VAL A 446 -0.41 3.80 -4.04
CA VAL A 446 -0.05 2.64 -3.23
C VAL A 446 1.25 2.05 -3.76
N LEU A 447 2.23 1.87 -2.87
CA LEU A 447 3.57 1.33 -3.14
C LEU A 447 3.70 -0.11 -2.66
N ASP A 448 3.06 -0.43 -1.53
CA ASP A 448 2.83 -1.77 -1.04
C ASP A 448 1.35 -1.89 -0.66
N ALA A 449 0.67 -2.91 -1.14
CA ALA A 449 -0.72 -3.21 -0.79
C ALA A 449 -0.88 -4.31 0.27
N ASN A 450 0.22 -4.83 0.87
CA ASN A 450 0.16 -5.94 1.84
C ASN A 450 -0.85 -5.67 2.96
N TYR A 451 -1.64 -6.70 3.27
CA TYR A 451 -2.70 -6.63 4.27
C TYR A 451 -2.17 -6.15 5.63
N GLY A 452 -2.76 -5.07 6.16
CA GLY A 452 -2.32 -4.40 7.40
C GLY A 452 -1.01 -3.59 7.29
N LEU A 453 -0.30 -3.66 6.17
CA LEU A 453 1.06 -3.12 5.95
C LEU A 453 1.15 -2.12 4.79
N ALA A 454 0.01 -1.65 4.27
CA ALA A 454 -0.03 -0.80 3.09
C ALA A 454 0.85 0.45 3.23
N SER A 455 1.68 0.72 2.22
CA SER A 455 2.57 1.88 2.14
C SER A 455 2.20 2.71 0.92
N VAL A 456 2.24 4.04 1.02
CA VAL A 456 1.62 4.96 0.05
C VAL A 456 2.36 6.28 -0.07
N ALA A 457 2.50 6.75 -1.30
CA ALA A 457 2.93 8.10 -1.62
C ALA A 457 1.71 9.02 -1.83
N PHE A 458 1.80 10.24 -1.29
CA PHE A 458 0.82 11.31 -1.43
C PHE A 458 1.43 12.55 -2.07
N GLY A 459 0.56 13.34 -2.71
CA GLY A 459 0.94 14.58 -3.35
C GLY A 459 1.71 14.40 -4.65
N ILE A 460 1.18 13.51 -5.51
CA ILE A 460 1.64 13.23 -6.87
C ILE A 460 0.80 14.07 -7.84
N GLU A 461 1.37 15.15 -8.34
CA GLU A 461 0.80 16.03 -9.35
C GLU A 461 1.28 15.56 -10.74
N ASN A 462 0.38 15.58 -11.74
CA ASN A 462 0.64 15.14 -13.13
C ASN A 462 0.87 16.32 -14.08
#